data_AF-A0A6V7JZ13-F1
#
_entry.id   AF-A0A6V7JZ13-F1
#
_cell.length_a   1.000
_cell.length_b   1.000
_cell.length_c   1.000
_cell.angle_alpha   90.00
_cell.angle_beta   90.00
_cell.angle_gamma   90.00
#
_symmetry.space_group_name_H-M   'P 1'
#
loop_
_entity.id
_entity.type
_entity.pdbx_description
1 polymer ?
#
loop_
_entity_poly.entity_id
_entity_poly.type
_entity_poly.pdbx_seq_one_letter_code
_entity_poly.pdbx_strand_id
1 'polypeptide(L)'
;DDGYQSIVTAVAKDLCNKGKFRAIRNKEIHTLRLTRQRLQEKTKYYAEQVEYYNEYIQRCLENLHTGKGSLRAALKSGKNTHSKLKSKATVKLNGAKLAEKGLLLEIDGLSQSQLKNASFEIKPTEQNGIFSVKGKFMGVEVEKIEIDIQKLLELQFEGKAIMDLFGKAKVNVNLLLYLLNRKFYGKT
;
A
#
# COMPACT_ATOMS: atom_id res chain seq x y z
N ASP A 1 -7.36 57.50 -44.49
CA ASP A 1 -6.82 57.71 -43.14
C ASP A 1 -7.91 58.02 -42.15
N ASP A 2 -8.07 57.14 -41.16
CA ASP A 2 -9.19 57.14 -40.21
C ASP A 2 -9.03 58.18 -39.08
N GLY A 3 -8.22 59.23 -39.32
CA GLY A 3 -8.08 60.42 -38.47
C GLY A 3 -7.87 60.16 -36.97
N TYR A 4 -7.22 59.05 -36.60
CA TYR A 4 -7.09 58.57 -35.20
C TYR A 4 -8.42 58.33 -34.46
N GLN A 5 -9.57 58.38 -35.14
CA GLN A 5 -10.87 58.26 -34.49
C GLN A 5 -11.13 56.89 -33.88
N SER A 6 -10.57 55.84 -34.48
CA SER A 6 -10.60 54.49 -33.91
C SER A 6 -9.94 54.43 -32.52
N ILE A 7 -8.82 55.14 -32.33
CA ILE A 7 -8.10 55.21 -31.06
C ILE A 7 -8.91 56.02 -30.04
N VAL A 8 -9.45 57.17 -30.44
CA VAL A 8 -10.27 58.02 -29.56
C VAL A 8 -11.54 57.27 -29.10
N THR A 9 -12.19 56.56 -30.02
CA THR A 9 -13.37 55.74 -29.73
C THR A 9 -13.03 54.58 -28.79
N ALA A 10 -11.88 53.93 -28.97
CA ALA A 10 -11.41 52.88 -28.07
C ALA A 10 -11.15 53.43 -26.65
N VAL A 11 -10.48 54.57 -26.52
CA VAL A 11 -10.18 55.22 -25.23
C VAL A 11 -11.47 55.64 -24.50
N ALA A 12 -12.42 56.24 -25.23
CA ALA A 12 -13.71 56.62 -24.65
C ALA A 12 -14.49 55.39 -24.15
N LYS A 13 -14.51 54.31 -24.94
CA LYS A 13 -15.15 53.04 -24.57
C LYS A 13 -14.50 52.40 -23.35
N ASP A 14 -13.18 52.50 -23.22
CA ASP A 14 -12.44 51.96 -22.07
C ASP A 14 -12.70 52.78 -20.80
N LEU A 15 -12.81 54.11 -20.92
CA LEU A 15 -13.16 55.00 -19.82
C LEU A 15 -14.58 54.71 -19.29
N CYS A 16 -15.55 54.52 -20.19
CA CYS A 16 -16.92 54.14 -19.84
C CYS A 16 -17.00 52.75 -19.17
N ASN A 17 -16.15 51.81 -19.60
CA ASN A 17 -16.15 50.44 -19.07
C ASN A 17 -15.21 50.23 -17.87
N LYS A 18 -14.41 51.22 -17.48
CA LYS A 18 -13.45 51.15 -16.37
C LYS A 18 -14.06 50.63 -15.06
N GLY A 19 -15.31 51.00 -14.76
CA GLY A 19 -16.04 50.47 -13.60
C GLY A 19 -16.34 48.98 -13.70
N LYS A 20 -16.81 48.52 -14.86
CA LYS A 20 -17.09 47.10 -15.15
C LYS A 20 -15.81 46.27 -15.08
N PHE A 21 -14.72 46.73 -15.68
CA PHE A 21 -13.44 46.04 -15.62
C PHE A 21 -12.87 45.94 -14.20
N ARG A 22 -13.04 46.98 -13.37
CA ARG A 22 -12.68 46.90 -11.94
C ARG A 22 -13.52 45.86 -11.19
N ALA A 23 -14.83 45.81 -11.44
CA ALA A 23 -15.69 44.81 -10.81
C ALA A 23 -15.33 43.38 -11.23
N ILE A 24 -15.04 43.15 -12.52
CA ILE A 24 -14.59 41.84 -13.03
C ILE A 24 -13.26 41.45 -12.38
N ARG A 25 -12.27 42.36 -12.40
CA ARG A 25 -10.95 42.12 -11.78
C ARG A 25 -11.07 41.81 -10.29
N ASN A 26 -11.90 42.53 -9.56
CA ASN A 26 -12.11 42.27 -8.13
C ASN A 26 -12.74 40.88 -7.89
N LYS A 27 -13.70 40.47 -8.72
CA LYS A 27 -14.27 39.11 -8.68
C LYS A 27 -13.22 38.05 -8.99
N GLU A 28 -12.43 38.23 -10.05
CA GLU A 28 -11.35 37.31 -10.41
C GLU A 28 -10.30 37.18 -9.29
N ILE A 29 -9.85 38.30 -8.73
CA ILE A 29 -8.91 38.31 -7.60
C ILE A 29 -9.51 37.55 -6.41
N HIS A 30 -10.80 37.74 -6.11
CA HIS A 30 -11.46 37.02 -5.03
C HIS A 30 -11.52 35.51 -5.30
N THR A 31 -11.90 35.10 -6.52
CA THR A 31 -11.92 33.70 -6.94
C THR A 31 -10.53 33.08 -6.88
N LEU A 32 -9.50 33.78 -7.35
CA LEU A 32 -8.10 33.31 -7.28
C LEU A 32 -7.62 33.14 -5.84
N ARG A 33 -7.96 34.08 -4.94
CA ARG A 33 -7.63 33.97 -3.51
C ARG A 33 -8.31 32.76 -2.87
N LEU A 34 -9.58 32.53 -3.17
CA LEU A 34 -10.32 31.37 -2.69
C LEU A 34 -9.74 30.05 -3.21
N THR A 35 -9.43 29.98 -4.51
CA THR A 35 -8.79 28.81 -5.11
C THR A 35 -7.42 28.54 -4.50
N ARG A 36 -6.62 29.58 -4.28
CA ARG A 36 -5.32 29.47 -3.59
C ARG A 36 -5.49 28.89 -2.19
N GLN A 37 -6.47 29.38 -1.42
CA GLN A 37 -6.73 28.87 -0.07
C GLN A 37 -7.13 27.38 -0.11
N ARG A 38 -8.06 26.99 -0.99
CA ARG A 38 -8.47 25.59 -1.16
C ARG A 38 -7.29 24.69 -1.55
N LEU A 39 -6.41 25.17 -2.42
CA LEU A 39 -5.19 24.43 -2.79
C LEU A 39 -4.24 24.29 -1.60
N GLN A 40 -4.05 25.34 -0.80
CA GLN A 40 -3.24 25.27 0.41
C GLN A 40 -3.80 24.27 1.43
N GLU A 41 -5.12 24.27 1.66
CA GLU A 41 -5.81 23.30 2.51
C GLU A 41 -5.63 21.87 1.99
N LYS A 42 -5.76 21.66 0.67
CA LYS A 42 -5.56 20.36 0.03
C LYS A 42 -4.11 19.88 0.14
N THR A 43 -3.12 20.77 -0.04
CA THR A 43 -1.71 20.46 0.15
C THR A 43 -1.43 20.07 1.60
N LYS A 44 -1.94 20.83 2.56
CA LYS A 44 -1.79 20.52 4.00
C LYS A 44 -2.41 19.16 4.34
N TYR A 45 -3.62 18.89 3.85
CA TYR A 45 -4.29 17.61 4.06
C TYR A 45 -3.46 16.43 3.55
N TYR A 46 -2.90 16.51 2.33
CA TYR A 46 -2.06 15.42 1.83
C TYR A 46 -0.73 15.30 2.56
N ALA A 47 -0.14 16.41 3.03
CA ALA A 47 1.06 16.36 3.86
C ALA A 47 0.79 15.60 5.17
N GLU A 48 -0.33 15.90 5.84
CA GLU A 48 -0.76 15.19 7.06
C GLU A 48 -1.06 13.70 6.77
N GLN A 49 -1.67 13.37 5.63
CA GLN A 49 -1.89 11.97 5.22
C GLN A 49 -0.57 11.21 5.04
N VAL A 50 0.45 11.85 4.45
CA VAL A 50 1.79 11.25 4.27
C VAL A 50 2.46 11.04 5.62
N GLU A 51 2.42 12.03 6.51
CA GLU A 51 2.98 11.90 7.87
C GLU A 51 2.30 10.77 8.66
N TYR A 52 0.98 10.70 8.63
CA TYR A 52 0.22 9.63 9.27
C TYR A 52 0.62 8.25 8.72
N TYR A 53 0.77 8.13 7.40
CA TYR A 53 1.20 6.87 6.78
C TYR A 53 2.62 6.48 7.21
N ASN A 54 3.54 7.43 7.24
CA ASN A 54 4.91 7.20 7.68
C ASN A 54 4.96 6.77 9.15
N GLU A 55 4.20 7.42 10.03
CA GLU A 55 4.12 7.04 11.44
C GLU A 55 3.53 5.63 11.61
N TYR A 56 2.49 5.30 10.84
CA TYR A 56 1.91 3.95 10.84
C TYR A 56 2.92 2.88 10.41
N ILE A 57 3.65 3.12 9.31
CA ILE A 57 4.71 2.23 8.83
C ILE A 57 5.80 2.08 9.89
N GLN A 58 6.25 3.19 10.49
CA GLN A 58 7.27 3.15 11.55
C GLN A 58 6.80 2.31 12.75
N ARG A 59 5.58 2.54 13.26
CA ARG A 59 5.02 1.71 14.34
C ARG A 59 4.92 0.24 13.95
N CYS A 60 4.52 -0.06 12.71
CA CYS A 60 4.52 -1.43 12.19
C CYS A 60 5.92 -2.06 12.17
N LEU A 61 6.95 -1.31 11.77
CA LEU A 61 8.35 -1.75 11.74
C LEU A 61 8.97 -1.85 13.15
N GLU A 62 8.59 -0.99 14.08
CA GLU A 62 9.01 -1.08 15.49
C GLU A 62 8.44 -2.33 16.16
N ASN A 63 7.16 -2.64 15.92
CA ASN A 63 6.54 -3.90 16.35
C ASN A 63 7.26 -5.13 15.74
N LEU A 64 7.86 -4.96 14.56
CA LEU A 64 8.65 -5.99 13.89
C LEU A 64 10.04 -6.18 14.55
N HIS A 65 10.66 -5.12 15.08
CA HIS A 65 11.91 -5.22 15.85
C HIS A 65 11.74 -5.92 17.20
N THR A 66 10.66 -5.63 17.93
CA THR A 66 10.40 -6.24 19.25
C THR A 66 10.06 -7.73 19.15
N GLY A 67 9.31 -8.16 18.13
CA GLY A 67 9.03 -9.58 17.85
C GLY A 67 10.28 -10.42 17.52
N LYS A 68 11.30 -9.82 16.88
CA LYS A 68 12.58 -10.49 16.61
C LYS A 68 13.37 -10.78 17.90
N GLY A 69 13.23 -9.98 18.95
CA GLY A 69 13.88 -10.20 20.24
C GLY A 69 13.45 -11.51 20.91
N SER A 70 12.16 -11.81 20.90
CA SER A 70 11.58 -13.07 21.41
C SER A 70 12.03 -14.30 20.59
N LEU A 71 12.03 -14.18 19.26
CA LEU A 71 12.53 -15.23 18.36
C LEU A 71 14.04 -15.48 18.52
N ARG A 72 14.85 -14.43 18.72
CA ARG A 72 16.31 -14.52 18.89
C ARG A 72 16.70 -15.02 20.29
N ALA A 73 15.93 -14.71 21.33
CA ALA A 73 16.08 -15.27 22.66
C ALA A 73 15.76 -16.78 22.67
N ALA A 74 14.70 -17.20 21.96
CA ALA A 74 14.38 -18.62 21.77
C ALA A 74 15.44 -19.38 20.96
N LEU A 75 16.17 -18.70 20.07
CA LEU A 75 17.29 -19.28 19.30
C LEU A 75 18.58 -19.46 20.12
N LYS A 76 18.80 -18.62 21.15
CA LYS A 76 20.00 -18.69 22.02
C LYS A 76 19.86 -19.66 23.20
N SER A 77 18.64 -20.07 23.58
CA SER A 77 18.41 -21.09 24.60
C SER A 77 18.52 -22.49 23.97
N GLY A 78 19.75 -22.98 23.85
CA GLY A 78 20.08 -24.23 23.16
C GLY A 78 19.41 -25.47 23.76
N LYS A 79 18.52 -26.10 22.98
CA LYS A 79 18.25 -27.55 23.05
C LYS A 79 18.14 -28.12 21.64
N ASN A 80 19.20 -28.83 21.24
CA ASN A 80 19.43 -29.66 20.06
C ASN A 80 18.19 -30.10 19.28
N THR A 81 17.58 -29.18 18.53
CA THR A 81 16.50 -29.47 17.58
C THR A 81 16.55 -28.51 16.39
N HIS A 82 17.70 -28.47 15.70
CA HIS A 82 17.86 -27.67 14.48
C HIS A 82 16.80 -27.94 13.40
N SER A 83 16.08 -29.07 13.47
CA SER A 83 14.94 -29.40 12.60
C SER A 83 13.56 -28.94 13.14
N LYS A 84 13.37 -28.75 14.45
CA LYS A 84 12.08 -28.35 15.06
C LYS A 84 11.94 -26.84 15.31
N LEU A 85 13.03 -26.07 15.20
CA LEU A 85 13.02 -24.60 15.32
C LEU A 85 12.87 -23.89 13.96
N LYS A 86 13.42 -24.45 12.87
CA LYS A 86 13.14 -23.99 11.49
C LYS A 86 11.65 -24.08 11.14
N SER A 87 10.91 -25.00 11.79
CA SER A 87 9.47 -25.18 11.63
C SER A 87 8.60 -24.25 12.47
N LYS A 88 9.14 -23.52 13.47
CA LYS A 88 8.38 -22.50 14.23
C LYS A 88 8.37 -21.13 13.54
N ALA A 89 9.42 -20.82 12.76
CA ALA A 89 9.52 -19.59 11.98
C ALA A 89 9.05 -19.74 10.52
N THR A 90 8.54 -20.91 10.13
CA THR A 90 8.08 -21.19 8.78
C THR A 90 6.61 -21.57 8.83
N VAL A 91 5.75 -20.76 8.22
CA VAL A 91 4.31 -21.01 8.23
C VAL A 91 3.94 -21.71 6.94
N LYS A 92 3.69 -23.03 7.04
CA LYS A 92 3.16 -23.85 5.96
C LYS A 92 1.64 -23.82 5.99
N LEU A 93 1.02 -23.39 4.89
CA LEU A 93 -0.43 -23.26 4.76
C LEU A 93 -0.88 -24.00 3.52
N ASN A 94 -1.99 -24.73 3.66
CA ASN A 94 -2.61 -25.41 2.53
C ASN A 94 -3.47 -24.41 1.75
N GLY A 95 -3.50 -24.51 0.42
CA GLY A 95 -4.24 -23.63 -0.47
C GLY A 95 -5.74 -23.63 -0.16
N ALA A 96 -6.31 -24.82 0.13
CA ALA A 96 -7.70 -24.94 0.57
C ALA A 96 -8.00 -24.12 1.85
N LYS A 97 -7.11 -24.15 2.85
CA LYS A 97 -7.27 -23.38 4.10
C LYS A 97 -7.09 -21.88 3.89
N LEU A 98 -6.30 -21.47 2.89
CA LEU A 98 -6.16 -20.07 2.54
C LEU A 98 -7.39 -19.56 1.80
N ALA A 99 -8.00 -20.40 0.95
CA ALA A 99 -9.23 -20.09 0.24
C ALA A 99 -10.44 -20.00 1.17
N GLU A 100 -10.59 -20.94 2.12
CA GLU A 100 -11.62 -20.86 3.17
C GLU A 100 -11.54 -19.58 4.00
N LYS A 101 -10.32 -19.07 4.23
CA LYS A 101 -10.10 -17.82 4.94
C LYS A 101 -10.28 -16.57 4.07
N GLY A 102 -10.57 -16.73 2.78
CA GLY A 102 -10.67 -15.63 1.81
C GLY A 102 -9.32 -14.98 1.47
N LEU A 103 -8.20 -15.52 1.95
CA LEU A 103 -6.87 -14.99 1.64
C LEU A 103 -6.46 -15.32 0.21
N LEU A 104 -6.79 -16.53 -0.25
CA LEU A 104 -6.55 -16.98 -1.63
C LEU A 104 -7.89 -16.96 -2.37
N LEU A 105 -7.99 -16.18 -3.43
CA LEU A 105 -9.21 -16.04 -4.21
C LEU A 105 -9.24 -17.10 -5.31
N GLU A 106 -8.22 -17.07 -6.17
CA GLU A 106 -8.13 -17.90 -7.37
C GLU A 106 -6.68 -18.29 -7.63
N ILE A 107 -6.46 -19.44 -8.27
CA ILE A 107 -5.18 -19.81 -8.86
C ILE A 107 -5.43 -20.16 -10.33
N ASP A 108 -4.75 -19.46 -11.22
CA ASP A 108 -4.79 -19.70 -12.65
C ASP A 108 -4.28 -21.11 -12.97
N GLY A 109 -5.10 -21.88 -13.70
CA GLY A 109 -4.84 -23.28 -14.05
C GLY A 109 -5.22 -24.33 -13.00
N LEU A 110 -5.82 -23.97 -11.86
CA LEU A 110 -6.24 -24.92 -10.81
C LEU A 110 -7.70 -24.67 -10.39
N SER A 111 -8.51 -25.74 -10.36
CA SER A 111 -9.89 -25.65 -9.87
C SER A 111 -9.95 -25.59 -8.34
N GLN A 112 -11.07 -25.09 -7.79
CA GLN A 112 -11.27 -25.00 -6.33
C GLN A 112 -11.09 -26.35 -5.61
N SER A 113 -11.47 -27.46 -6.25
CA SER A 113 -11.29 -28.81 -5.72
C SER A 113 -9.80 -29.23 -5.64
N GLN A 114 -8.95 -28.70 -6.52
CA GLN A 114 -7.52 -29.00 -6.60
C GLN A 114 -6.66 -28.09 -5.70
N LEU A 115 -7.23 -27.05 -5.09
CA LEU A 115 -6.53 -26.18 -4.11
C LEU A 115 -5.99 -26.94 -2.89
N LYS A 116 -6.48 -28.16 -2.63
CA LYS A 116 -5.93 -29.06 -1.61
C LYS A 116 -4.51 -29.52 -1.89
N ASN A 117 -4.10 -29.51 -3.17
CA ASN A 117 -2.77 -29.92 -3.64
C ASN A 117 -1.80 -28.73 -3.77
N ALA A 118 -2.24 -27.53 -3.40
CA ALA A 118 -1.42 -26.33 -3.34
C ALA A 118 -0.94 -26.10 -1.91
N SER A 119 0.35 -25.87 -1.68
CA SER A 119 0.89 -25.50 -0.38
C SER A 119 1.78 -24.28 -0.48
N PHE A 120 1.68 -23.39 0.49
CA PHE A 120 2.46 -22.17 0.57
C PHE A 120 3.32 -22.20 1.83
N GLU A 121 4.59 -21.87 1.69
CA GLU A 121 5.55 -21.81 2.76
C GLU A 121 6.08 -20.38 2.88
N ILE A 122 5.73 -19.70 3.98
CA ILE A 122 6.14 -18.32 4.26
C ILE A 122 7.28 -18.35 5.28
N LYS A 123 8.38 -17.67 4.98
CA LYS A 123 9.58 -17.55 5.82
C LYS A 123 10.01 -16.09 5.96
N PRO A 124 10.33 -15.61 7.18
CA PRO A 124 10.95 -14.30 7.34
C PRO A 124 12.38 -14.32 6.79
N THR A 125 12.80 -13.23 6.16
CA THR A 125 14.19 -13.04 5.72
C THR A 125 15.02 -12.32 6.78
N GLU A 126 16.33 -12.18 6.54
CA GLU A 126 17.24 -11.43 7.42
C GLU A 126 16.84 -9.96 7.52
N GLN A 127 16.42 -9.37 6.39
CA GLN A 127 15.91 -8.01 6.31
C GLN A 127 14.53 -7.87 6.96
N ASN A 128 14.33 -6.74 7.64
CA ASN A 128 13.10 -6.40 8.33
C ASN A 128 12.01 -6.02 7.33
N GLY A 129 10.80 -6.54 7.55
CA GLY A 129 9.66 -6.28 6.65
C GLY A 129 9.59 -7.17 5.42
N ILE A 130 10.63 -7.97 5.13
CA ILE A 130 10.67 -8.82 3.94
C ILE A 130 10.39 -10.29 4.31
N PHE A 131 9.57 -10.93 3.48
CA PHE A 131 9.17 -12.32 3.61
C PHE A 131 9.40 -13.09 2.31
N SER A 132 10.04 -14.23 2.44
CA SER A 132 10.13 -15.22 1.36
C SER A 132 8.89 -16.10 1.37
N VAL A 133 8.11 -16.09 0.30
CA VAL A 133 7.01 -17.02 0.06
C VAL A 133 7.40 -18.01 -1.03
N LYS A 134 7.28 -19.30 -0.72
CA LYS A 134 7.43 -20.40 -1.69
C LYS A 134 6.10 -21.09 -1.89
N GLY A 135 5.69 -21.28 -3.14
CA GLY A 135 4.52 -22.09 -3.49
C GLY A 135 4.95 -23.49 -3.93
N LYS A 136 4.14 -24.51 -3.61
CA LYS A 136 4.17 -25.81 -4.28
C LYS A 136 2.78 -26.09 -4.82
N PHE A 137 2.63 -26.21 -6.13
CA PHE A 137 1.38 -26.58 -6.77
C PHE A 137 1.51 -27.98 -7.35
N MET A 138 0.60 -28.89 -6.97
CA MET A 138 0.57 -30.26 -7.52
C MET A 138 1.91 -31.01 -7.36
N GLY A 139 2.66 -30.72 -6.29
CA GLY A 139 3.99 -31.30 -6.03
C GLY A 139 5.15 -30.59 -6.72
N VAL A 140 4.90 -29.68 -7.66
CA VAL A 140 5.91 -28.86 -8.33
C VAL A 140 6.22 -27.62 -7.49
N GLU A 141 7.49 -27.44 -7.13
CA GLU A 141 7.96 -26.21 -6.49
C GLU A 141 7.89 -25.04 -7.48
N VAL A 142 7.19 -23.99 -7.07
CA VAL A 142 7.11 -22.73 -7.80
C VAL A 142 8.20 -21.81 -7.28
N GLU A 143 8.61 -20.88 -8.15
CA GLU A 143 9.62 -19.88 -7.86
C GLU A 143 9.39 -19.18 -6.51
N LYS A 144 10.49 -18.86 -5.82
CA LYS A 144 10.47 -18.14 -4.54
C LYS A 144 10.24 -16.66 -4.82
N ILE A 145 9.24 -16.07 -4.19
CA ILE A 145 8.98 -14.62 -4.26
C ILE A 145 9.27 -13.99 -2.92
N GLU A 146 9.82 -12.78 -2.95
CA GLU A 146 10.01 -11.95 -1.76
C GLU A 146 8.93 -10.87 -1.73
N ILE A 147 8.28 -10.72 -0.58
CA ILE A 147 7.20 -9.77 -0.35
C ILE A 147 7.64 -8.82 0.73
N ASP A 148 7.60 -7.53 0.43
CA ASP A 148 7.82 -6.46 1.38
C ASP A 148 6.48 -6.02 2.00
N ILE A 149 6.41 -5.96 3.33
CA ILE A 149 5.28 -5.40 4.06
C ILE A 149 5.01 -3.96 3.64
N GLN A 150 6.04 -3.15 3.37
CA GLN A 150 5.83 -1.78 2.90
C GLN A 150 5.04 -1.79 1.59
N LYS A 151 5.38 -2.70 0.67
CA LYS A 151 4.63 -2.83 -0.58
C LYS A 151 3.19 -3.29 -0.37
N LEU A 152 2.94 -4.17 0.60
CA LEU A 152 1.58 -4.57 0.97
C LEU A 152 0.78 -3.41 1.57
N LEU A 153 1.41 -2.57 2.40
CA LEU A 153 0.79 -1.38 2.99
C LEU A 153 0.49 -0.31 1.93
N GLU A 154 1.38 -0.11 0.96
CA GLU A 154 1.12 0.74 -0.21
C GLU A 154 -0.09 0.26 -1.00
N LEU A 155 -0.16 -1.05 -1.31
CA LEU A 155 -1.30 -1.61 -2.04
C LEU A 155 -2.62 -1.45 -1.27
N GLN A 156 -2.57 -1.59 0.06
CA GLN A 156 -3.71 -1.32 0.93
C GLN A 156 -4.14 0.16 0.86
N PHE A 157 -3.19 1.10 0.86
CA PHE A 157 -3.47 2.54 0.73
C PHE A 157 -4.11 2.89 -0.60
N GLU A 158 -3.58 2.33 -1.68
CA GLU A 158 -4.11 2.52 -3.04
C GLU A 158 -5.50 1.90 -3.23
N GLY A 159 -6.04 1.20 -2.22
CA GLY A 159 -7.32 0.50 -2.30
C GLY A 159 -7.27 -0.79 -3.12
N LYS A 160 -6.08 -1.27 -3.47
CA LYS A 160 -5.88 -2.53 -4.19
C LYS A 160 -5.93 -3.70 -3.21
N ALA A 161 -7.14 -4.20 -2.98
CA ALA A 161 -7.37 -5.33 -2.09
C ALA A 161 -6.84 -6.66 -2.62
N ILE A 162 -6.47 -6.76 -3.90
CA ILE A 162 -6.04 -7.99 -4.58
C ILE A 162 -4.62 -7.82 -5.11
N MET A 163 -3.77 -8.81 -4.88
CA MET A 163 -2.40 -8.90 -5.38
C MET A 163 -2.18 -10.24 -6.06
N ASP A 164 -1.41 -10.26 -7.14
CA ASP A 164 -0.98 -11.48 -7.80
C ASP A 164 0.30 -12.02 -7.17
N LEU A 165 0.26 -13.29 -6.76
CA LEU A 165 1.39 -14.09 -6.32
C LEU A 165 1.76 -15.08 -7.42
N PHE A 166 3.05 -15.20 -7.72
CA PHE A 166 3.58 -16.15 -8.70
C PHE A 166 3.01 -15.98 -10.12
N GLY A 167 2.46 -14.80 -10.43
CA GLY A 167 1.80 -14.50 -11.72
C GLY A 167 0.58 -15.38 -12.02
N LYS A 168 0.07 -16.12 -11.02
CA LYS A 168 -0.99 -17.11 -11.19
C LYS A 168 -2.00 -17.11 -10.04
N ALA A 169 -1.60 -16.76 -8.82
CA ALA A 169 -2.46 -16.85 -7.64
C ALA A 169 -2.91 -15.46 -7.17
N LYS A 170 -4.21 -15.19 -7.16
CA LYS A 170 -4.78 -13.95 -6.63
C LYS A 170 -4.98 -14.06 -5.12
N VAL A 171 -4.43 -13.12 -4.36
CA VAL A 171 -4.57 -13.07 -2.91
C VAL A 171 -5.10 -11.74 -2.41
N ASN A 172 -5.79 -11.78 -1.28
CA ASN A 172 -6.28 -10.59 -0.59
C ASN A 172 -5.17 -9.96 0.26
N VAL A 173 -4.83 -8.71 -0.03
CA VAL A 173 -3.74 -7.94 0.62
C VAL A 173 -4.02 -7.75 2.12
N ASN A 174 -5.24 -7.36 2.50
CA ASN A 174 -5.60 -7.10 3.90
C ASN A 174 -5.51 -8.35 4.76
N LEU A 175 -5.99 -9.47 4.23
CA LEU A 175 -5.97 -10.76 4.94
C LEU A 175 -4.55 -11.34 4.98
N LEU A 176 -3.75 -11.13 3.95
CA LEU A 176 -2.34 -11.48 3.95
C LEU A 176 -1.57 -10.69 5.01
N LEU A 177 -1.77 -9.38 5.07
CA LEU A 177 -1.19 -8.52 6.09
C LEU A 177 -1.62 -8.96 7.50
N TYR A 178 -2.92 -9.26 7.70
CA TYR A 178 -3.43 -9.80 8.96
C TYR A 178 -2.80 -11.14 9.32
N LEU A 179 -2.64 -12.06 8.37
CA LEU A 179 -2.01 -13.36 8.59
C LEU A 179 -0.55 -13.19 9.03
N LEU A 180 0.19 -12.33 8.33
CA LEU A 180 1.58 -12.02 8.65
C LEU A 180 1.67 -11.40 10.05
N ASN A 181 0.82 -10.42 10.33
CA ASN A 181 0.69 -9.78 11.64
C ASN A 181 0.38 -10.77 12.76
N ARG A 182 -0.56 -11.70 12.55
CA ARG A 182 -0.91 -12.68 13.57
C ARG A 182 0.14 -13.77 13.78
N LYS A 183 0.83 -14.20 12.72
CA LYS A 183 1.72 -15.37 12.77
C LYS A 183 3.17 -15.03 13.07
N PHE A 184 3.64 -13.87 12.61
CA PHE A 184 5.02 -13.44 12.76
C PHE A 184 5.16 -12.22 13.66
N TYR A 185 4.08 -11.44 13.86
CA TYR A 185 4.09 -10.18 14.61
C TYR A 185 3.10 -10.14 15.79
N GLY A 186 2.51 -11.28 16.16
CA GLY A 186 1.50 -11.37 17.21
C GLY A 186 2.12 -11.04 18.58
N LYS A 187 1.60 -9.97 19.20
CA LYS A 187 1.92 -9.42 20.53
C LYS A 187 2.30 -10.47 21.59
N THR A 188 3.38 -10.17 22.32
CA THR A 188 3.30 -10.11 23.80
C THR A 188 2.51 -8.88 24.20
#